data_AF-A0A956VUA5-F1
#
_entry.id   AF-A0A956VUA5-F1
#
_cell.length_a   1.000
_cell.length_b   1.000
_cell.length_c   1.000
_cell.angle_alpha   90.00
_cell.angle_beta   90.00
_cell.angle_gamma   90.00
#
_symmetry.space_group_name_H-M   'P 1'
#
loop_
_entity.id
_entity.type
_entity.pdbx_description
1 polymer ?
#
loop_
_entity_poly.entity_id
_entity_poly.type
_entity_poly.pdbx_seq_one_letter_code
_entity_poly.pdbx_strand_id
1 'polypeptide(L)'
;MAGAAALVVAALAERRYDVLRTAVEDILHQPARGELFPALFPIIDGAYRAGAYGSYLSGGGSTVAAFVSPEAGDAVASEMLRVAHEHGLQATTRVVAMRDAGTEVVE
;
A
#
# COMPACT_ATOMS: atom_id res chain seq x y z
N MET A 1 16.30 -7.04 10.45
CA MET A 1 15.26 -6.22 9.81
C MET A 1 14.35 -5.55 10.86
N ALA A 2 14.89 -4.64 11.67
CA ALA A 2 14.08 -3.81 12.59
C ALA A 2 13.96 -2.34 12.12
N GLY A 3 14.68 -1.97 11.04
CA GLY A 3 14.79 -0.59 10.57
C GLY A 3 13.58 -0.08 9.77
N ALA A 4 12.95 -0.93 8.95
CA ALA A 4 11.83 -0.51 8.09
C ALA A 4 10.60 -0.06 8.89
N ALA A 5 10.21 -0.83 9.90
CA ALA A 5 9.10 -0.47 10.78
C ALA A 5 9.37 0.82 11.57
N ALA A 6 10.57 0.95 12.14
CA ALA A 6 10.98 2.17 12.84
C ALA A 6 10.98 3.40 11.90
N LEU A 7 11.38 3.22 10.64
CA LEU A 7 11.38 4.28 9.64
C LEU A 7 9.96 4.69 9.22
N VAL A 8 9.03 3.74 9.07
CA VAL A 8 7.61 4.06 8.83
C VAL A 8 7.05 4.87 10.00
N VAL A 9 7.30 4.45 11.25
CA VAL A 9 6.84 5.18 12.44
C VAL A 9 7.42 6.59 12.47
N ALA A 10 8.74 6.73 12.25
CA ALA A 10 9.39 8.03 12.23
C ALA A 10 8.85 8.93 11.10
N ALA A 11 8.67 8.40 9.89
CA ALA A 11 8.13 9.14 8.75
C ALA A 11 6.70 9.64 9.03
N LEU A 12 5.85 8.83 9.64
CA LEU A 12 4.50 9.25 10.01
C LEU A 12 4.51 10.29 11.14
N ALA A 13 5.30 10.07 12.19
CA ALA A 13 5.40 10.98 13.33
C ALA A 13 5.92 12.36 12.94
N GLU A 14 6.90 12.43 12.04
CA GLU A 14 7.50 13.67 11.54
C GLU A 14 6.79 14.23 10.30
N ARG A 15 5.72 13.57 9.81
CA ARG A 15 5.02 13.91 8.56
C ARG A 15 5.95 13.98 7.33
N ARG A 16 7.00 13.17 7.34
CA ARG A 16 7.98 13.01 6.26
C ARG A 16 7.54 11.93 5.29
N TYR A 17 6.42 12.17 4.61
CA TYR A 17 5.81 11.20 3.71
C TYR A 17 6.68 10.88 2.49
N ASP A 18 7.61 11.76 2.12
CA ASP A 18 8.64 11.55 1.11
C ASP A 18 9.51 10.30 1.40
N VAL A 19 9.69 9.97 2.67
CA VAL A 19 10.53 8.83 3.11
C VAL A 19 9.75 7.52 3.12
N LEU A 20 8.41 7.54 3.04
CA LEU A 20 7.59 6.34 3.13
C LEU A 20 7.89 5.33 2.01
N ARG A 21 8.24 5.80 0.81
CA ARG A 21 8.63 4.93 -0.31
C ARG A 21 9.80 4.03 0.07
N THR A 22 10.85 4.61 0.64
CA THR A 22 12.03 3.88 1.13
C THR A 22 11.68 3.04 2.35
N ALA A 23 10.80 3.54 3.22
CA ALA A 23 10.42 2.86 4.45
C ALA A 23 9.64 1.55 4.20
N VAL A 24 8.87 1.48 3.12
CA VAL A 24 8.09 0.29 2.73
C VAL A 24 8.75 -0.56 1.64
N GLU A 25 9.96 -0.21 1.21
CA GLU A 25 10.71 -0.97 0.23
C GLU A 25 11.16 -2.30 0.84
N ASP A 26 10.43 -3.38 0.53
CA ASP A 26 10.73 -4.72 1.02
C ASP A 26 11.57 -5.48 0.01
N ILE A 27 12.89 -5.37 0.16
CA ILE A 27 13.86 -6.08 -0.69
C ILE A 27 13.99 -7.57 -0.38
N LEU A 28 13.30 -8.10 0.65
CA LEU A 28 13.47 -9.48 1.10
C LEU A 28 12.24 -10.36 0.83
N HIS A 29 11.01 -9.90 1.11
CA HIS A 29 9.82 -10.74 0.96
C HIS A 29 9.01 -10.45 -0.30
N GLN A 30 8.96 -9.19 -0.76
CA GLN A 30 8.18 -8.86 -1.97
C GLN A 30 8.74 -9.48 -3.26
N PRO A 31 10.05 -9.64 -3.49
CA PRO A 31 10.56 -10.30 -4.68
C PRO A 31 10.05 -11.74 -4.82
N ALA A 32 10.18 -12.55 -3.78
CA ALA A 32 9.70 -13.94 -3.78
C ALA A 32 8.16 -14.03 -3.90
N ARG A 33 7.43 -13.07 -3.32
CA ARG A 33 5.97 -13.03 -3.45
C ARG A 33 5.51 -12.52 -4.81
N GLY A 34 6.31 -11.70 -5.50
CA GLY A 34 6.04 -11.25 -6.86
C GLY A 34 6.04 -12.40 -7.86
N GLU A 35 6.81 -13.46 -7.62
CA GLU A 35 6.77 -14.68 -8.43
C GLU A 35 5.42 -15.41 -8.32
N LEU A 36 4.80 -15.38 -7.14
CA LEU A 36 3.50 -16.00 -6.86
C LEU A 36 2.32 -15.07 -7.17
N PHE A 37 2.56 -13.75 -7.21
CA PHE A 37 1.57 -12.73 -7.49
C PHE A 37 2.08 -11.77 -8.57
N PRO A 38 2.01 -12.16 -9.87
CA PRO A 38 2.63 -11.40 -10.96
C PRO A 38 2.14 -9.95 -11.11
N ALA A 39 0.92 -9.66 -10.64
CA ALA A 39 0.36 -8.31 -10.68
C ALA A 39 0.88 -7.40 -9.55
N LEU A 40 1.63 -7.92 -8.57
CA LEU A 40 2.06 -7.16 -7.39
C LEU A 40 2.82 -5.89 -7.75
N PHE A 41 3.94 -6.02 -8.45
CA PHE A 41 4.78 -4.88 -8.83
C PHE A 41 4.07 -3.93 -9.81
N PRO A 42 3.35 -4.43 -10.84
CA PRO A 42 2.51 -3.56 -11.66
C PRO A 42 1.52 -2.70 -10.86
N ILE A 43 0.84 -3.28 -9.85
CA ILE A 43 -0.12 -2.55 -9.00
C ILE A 43 0.61 -1.51 -8.15
N ILE A 44 1.75 -1.87 -7.55
CA ILE A 44 2.59 -0.95 -6.76
C ILE A 44 3.07 0.22 -7.63
N ASP A 45 3.54 -0.04 -8.85
CA ASP A 45 3.97 0.99 -9.79
C ASP A 45 2.80 1.88 -10.22
N GLY A 46 1.62 1.30 -10.42
CA GLY A 46 0.37 2.05 -10.65
C GLY A 46 0.06 3.00 -9.50
N ALA A 47 0.12 2.51 -8.26
CA ALA A 47 -0.10 3.34 -7.08
C ALA A 47 0.87 4.54 -7.04
N TYR A 48 2.16 4.32 -7.32
CA TYR A 48 3.14 5.41 -7.37
C TYR A 48 2.87 6.42 -8.48
N ARG A 49 2.49 5.97 -9.69
CA ARG A 49 2.11 6.88 -10.80
C ARG A 49 0.90 7.74 -10.45
N ALA A 50 -0.01 7.22 -9.65
CA ALA A 50 -1.22 7.93 -9.19
C ALA A 50 -0.99 8.81 -7.96
N GLY A 51 0.21 8.84 -7.37
CA GLY A 51 0.58 9.74 -6.27
C GLY A 51 0.69 9.10 -4.89
N ALA A 52 0.82 7.78 -4.78
CA ALA A 52 1.09 7.13 -3.50
C ALA A 52 2.46 7.54 -2.92
N TYR A 53 2.51 7.74 -1.60
CA TYR A 53 3.76 7.98 -0.85
C TYR A 53 4.55 6.69 -0.62
N GLY A 54 3.87 5.55 -0.54
CA GLY A 54 4.45 4.23 -0.36
C GLY A 54 3.40 3.18 -0.69
N SER A 55 3.77 2.09 -1.36
CA SER A 55 2.88 0.96 -1.61
C SER A 55 3.59 -0.37 -1.43
N TYR A 56 2.89 -1.34 -0.84
CA TYR A 56 3.46 -2.61 -0.41
C TYR A 56 2.39 -3.70 -0.31
N LEU A 57 2.82 -4.96 -0.35
CA LEU A 57 1.97 -6.11 -0.05
C LEU A 57 1.65 -6.17 1.46
N SER A 58 0.38 -6.09 1.82
CA SER A 58 -0.09 -6.11 3.21
C SER A 58 -0.37 -7.52 3.71
N GLY A 59 0.15 -7.84 4.91
CA GLY A 59 -0.09 -9.11 5.61
C GLY A 59 0.43 -10.34 4.85
N GLY A 60 -0.39 -11.38 4.78
CA GLY A 60 -0.13 -12.59 3.99
C GLY A 60 -0.38 -12.43 2.48
N GLY A 61 -0.86 -11.26 2.03
CA GLY A 61 -1.45 -11.09 0.70
C GLY A 61 -2.91 -11.58 0.65
N SER A 62 -3.66 -11.34 -0.43
CA SER A 62 -3.30 -10.66 -1.70
C SER A 62 -3.54 -9.15 -1.70
N THR A 63 -3.71 -8.53 -0.53
CA THR A 63 -4.01 -7.09 -0.43
C THR A 63 -2.76 -6.25 -0.67
N VAL A 64 -2.78 -5.38 -1.68
CA VAL A 64 -1.80 -4.31 -1.84
C VAL A 64 -2.33 -3.05 -1.16
N ALA A 65 -1.53 -2.44 -0.29
CA ALA A 65 -1.88 -1.22 0.42
C ALA A 65 -1.02 -0.05 -0.09
N ALA A 66 -1.53 1.18 0.08
CA ALA A 66 -0.79 2.39 -0.24
C ALA A 66 -1.04 3.48 0.81
N PHE A 67 0.02 4.19 1.19
CA PHE A 67 -0.09 5.47 1.90
C PHE A 67 -0.33 6.57 0.87
N VAL A 68 -1.36 7.38 1.10
CA VAL A 68 -1.83 8.41 0.16
C VAL A 68 -2.24 9.67 0.93
N SER A 69 -2.23 10.82 0.25
CA SER A 69 -2.92 12.00 0.77
C SER A 69 -4.44 11.83 0.61
N PRO A 70 -5.27 12.56 1.38
CA PRO A 70 -6.73 12.54 1.20
C PRO A 70 -7.18 12.86 -0.24
N GLU A 71 -6.46 13.74 -0.93
CA GLU A 71 -6.79 14.18 -2.29
C GLU A 71 -6.43 13.12 -3.35
N ALA A 72 -5.40 12.32 -3.11
CA ALA A 72 -4.93 11.30 -4.05
C ALA A 72 -5.65 9.94 -3.89
N GLY A 73 -6.39 9.73 -2.80
CA GLY A 73 -6.93 8.41 -2.43
C GLY A 73 -7.75 7.73 -3.52
N ASP A 74 -8.71 8.45 -4.12
CA ASP A 74 -9.58 7.88 -5.16
C ASP A 74 -8.83 7.60 -6.47
N ALA A 75 -7.87 8.46 -6.83
CA ALA A 75 -7.05 8.28 -8.02
C ALA A 75 -6.13 7.06 -7.88
N VAL A 76 -5.48 6.91 -6.73
CA VAL A 76 -4.62 5.75 -6.42
C VAL A 76 -5.43 4.47 -6.37
N ALA A 77 -6.58 4.46 -5.68
CA ALA A 77 -7.46 3.30 -5.62
C ALA A 77 -7.92 2.87 -7.03
N SER A 78 -8.35 3.83 -7.85
CA SER A 78 -8.80 3.56 -9.23
C SER A 78 -7.70 2.98 -10.11
N GLU A 79 -6.48 3.52 -10.03
CA GLU A 79 -5.33 3.03 -10.80
C GLU A 79 -4.92 1.63 -10.36
N MET A 80 -4.86 1.36 -9.05
CA MET A 80 -4.57 0.01 -8.53
C MET A 80 -5.61 -1.00 -8.99
N LEU A 81 -6.91 -0.64 -8.97
CA LEU A 81 -8.00 -1.50 -9.43
C LEU A 81 -7.91 -1.75 -10.94
N ARG A 82 -7.62 -0.71 -11.73
CA ARG A 82 -7.43 -0.82 -13.19
C ARG A 82 -6.30 -1.80 -13.51
N VAL A 83 -5.14 -1.64 -12.88
CA VAL A 83 -3.99 -2.53 -13.11
C VAL A 83 -4.28 -3.96 -12.67
N ALA A 84 -4.99 -4.16 -11.56
CA ALA A 84 -5.41 -5.49 -11.12
C ALA A 84 -6.31 -6.17 -12.17
N HIS A 85 -7.28 -5.45 -12.74
CA HIS A 85 -8.16 -5.95 -13.80
C HIS A 85 -7.40 -6.29 -15.09
N GLU A 86 -6.41 -5.47 -15.48
CA GLU A 86 -5.55 -5.75 -16.65
C GLU A 86 -4.75 -7.04 -16.50
N HIS A 87 -4.47 -7.44 -15.27
CA HIS A 87 -3.82 -8.71 -14.95
C HIS A 87 -4.82 -9.84 -14.67
N GLY A 88 -6.10 -9.65 -15.02
CA GLY A 88 -7.14 -10.68 -14.93
C GLY A 88 -7.65 -10.95 -13.51
N LEU A 89 -7.35 -10.08 -12.54
CA LEU A 89 -7.79 -10.25 -11.16
C LEU A 89 -9.20 -9.66 -10.96
N GLN A 90 -10.02 -10.38 -10.21
CA GLN A 90 -11.24 -9.81 -9.62
C GLN A 90 -10.84 -9.13 -8.30
N ALA A 91 -10.93 -7.80 -8.23
CA ALA A 91 -10.45 -7.05 -7.08
C ALA A 91 -11.47 -5.98 -6.63
N THR A 92 -11.29 -5.50 -5.40
CA THR A 92 -12.02 -4.35 -4.87
C THR A 92 -11.04 -3.44 -4.14
N THR A 93 -11.38 -2.16 -4.02
CA THR A 93 -10.56 -1.16 -3.33
C THR A 93 -11.38 -0.44 -2.28
N ARG A 94 -10.71 0.00 -1.21
CA ARG A 94 -11.30 0.82 -0.15
C ARG A 94 -10.30 1.90 0.25
N VAL A 95 -10.73 3.15 0.21
CA VAL A 95 -9.99 4.27 0.81
C VAL A 95 -10.41 4.37 2.26
N VAL A 96 -9.46 4.25 3.18
CA VAL A 96 -9.71 4.25 4.63
C VAL A 96 -8.73 5.19 5.34
N ALA A 97 -9.19 5.80 6.43
CA ALA A 97 -8.34 6.57 7.33
C ALA A 97 -7.86 5.69 8.50
N MET A 98 -6.72 6.06 9.10
CA MET A 98 -6.29 5.46 10.36
C MET A 98 -7.35 5.75 11.44
N ARG A 99 -7.80 4.71 12.15
CA ARG A 99 -8.73 4.82 13.26
C ARG A 99 -7.96 4.90 14.57
N ASP A 100 -8.42 5.75 15.47
CA ASP A 100 -7.96 5.86 16.86
C ASP A 100 -8.69 4.87 17.79
N ALA A 101 -9.87 4.40 17.38
CA ALA A 101 -10.61 3.31 18.02
C ALA A 101 -10.29 1.94 17.40
N GLY A 102 -10.26 0.93 18.27
CA GLY A 102 -10.11 -0.49 17.90
C GLY A 102 -11.46 -1.17 17.71
N THR A 103 -11.68 -2.30 18.39
CA THR A 103 -12.95 -3.04 18.33
C THR A 103 -14.08 -2.26 19.00
N GLU A 104 -15.23 -2.16 18.32
CA GLU A 104 -16.47 -1.54 18.81
C GLU A 104 -17.62 -2.55 18.77
N VAL A 105 -18.59 -2.42 19.69
CA VAL A 105 -19.83 -3.21 19.70
C VAL A 105 -20.87 -2.46 18.87
N VAL A 106 -21.39 -3.13 17.83
CA VAL A 106 -22.48 -2.63 16.97
C VAL A 106 -23.78 -3.32 17.36
N GLU A 107 -24.83 -2.54 17.63
CA GLU A 107 -26.20 -3.02 17.91
C GLU A 107 -26.94 -3.45 16.64
#